data_AF-A0A538RWA1-F1
#
_entry.id   AF-A0A538RWA1-F1
#
_cell.length_a   1.000
_cell.length_b   1.000
_cell.length_c   1.000
_cell.angle_alpha   90.00
_cell.angle_beta   90.00
_cell.angle_gamma   90.00
#
_symmetry.space_group_name_H-M   'P 1'
#
loop_
_entity.id
_entity.type
_entity.pdbx_description
1 polymer ?
#
loop_
_entity_poly.entity_id
_entity_poly.type
_entity_poly.pdbx_seq_one_letter_code
_entity_poly.pdbx_strand_id
1 'polypeptide(L)'
;MRAQLIPLDGTPAIDIHNDLTLVGRKEDCDLRLNHKSVSKMHCLIVKTDGLLLLRDLGSTNGTRVNGQRVRRAVLLPNDNLSIARFKFRVFLGPDEGPDLPQEHTHRLDADEVADLLDAAKRPAASGPADHLPAAPFHPNLLPDVYPEESGSKV
;
A
#
# COMPACT_ATOMS: atom_id res chain seq x y z
N MET A 1 -1.91 2.72 -11.90
CA MET A 1 -2.00 2.43 -10.45
C MET A 1 -0.71 2.87 -9.78
N ARG A 2 -0.80 3.65 -8.71
CA ARG A 2 0.37 4.06 -7.92
C ARG A 2 0.71 2.97 -6.91
N ALA A 3 1.96 2.54 -6.94
CA ALA A 3 2.51 1.53 -6.06
C ALA A 3 3.68 2.15 -5.29
N GLN A 4 3.64 2.11 -3.96
CA GLN A 4 4.68 2.63 -3.10
C GLN A 4 5.05 1.62 -2.02
N LEU A 5 6.33 1.60 -1.66
CA LEU A 5 6.83 0.95 -0.47
C LEU A 5 7.15 2.03 0.56
N ILE A 6 6.40 2.07 1.66
CA ILE A 6 6.59 3.02 2.76
C ILE A 6 7.49 2.33 3.81
N PRO A 7 8.75 2.75 3.98
CA PRO A 7 9.63 2.15 4.98
C PRO A 7 9.13 2.45 6.40
N LEU A 8 9.18 1.45 7.28
CA LEU A 8 8.81 1.65 8.69
C LEU A 8 9.91 2.34 9.51
N ASP A 9 11.10 2.52 8.92
CA ASP A 9 12.27 3.12 9.56
C ASP A 9 12.25 4.66 9.50
N GLY A 10 11.20 5.26 8.92
CA GLY A 10 11.01 6.72 8.83
C GLY A 10 11.66 7.38 7.60
N THR A 11 12.30 6.61 6.72
CA THR A 11 12.78 7.11 5.42
C THR A 11 11.61 7.38 4.46
N PRO A 12 11.78 8.27 3.47
CA PRO A 12 10.72 8.59 2.50
C PRO A 12 10.21 7.35 1.76
N ALA A 13 8.94 7.41 1.35
CA ALA A 13 8.31 6.36 0.56
C ALA A 13 9.02 6.20 -0.79
N ILE A 14 9.09 4.96 -1.27
CA ILE A 14 9.73 4.60 -2.54
C ILE A 14 8.64 4.27 -3.54
N ASP A 15 8.51 5.08 -4.58
CA ASP A 15 7.58 4.83 -5.69
C ASP A 15 8.10 3.72 -6.62
N ILE A 16 7.22 2.77 -6.94
CA ILE A 16 7.46 1.68 -7.90
C ILE A 16 6.89 2.11 -9.25
N HIS A 17 7.76 2.70 -10.07
CA HIS A 17 7.39 3.19 -11.40
C HIS A 17 7.40 2.09 -12.46
N ASN A 18 8.43 1.25 -12.44
CA ASN A 18 8.66 0.23 -13.46
C ASN A 18 7.77 -1.01 -13.24
N ASP A 19 7.40 -1.66 -14.35
CA ASP A 19 6.66 -2.94 -14.33
C ASP A 19 7.49 -4.04 -13.64
N LEU A 20 8.81 -3.97 -13.78
CA LEU A 20 9.76 -4.86 -13.16
C LEU A 20 10.71 -4.05 -12.28
N THR A 21 10.74 -4.35 -10.98
CA THR A 21 11.67 -3.71 -10.04
C THR A 21 12.49 -4.78 -9.33
N LEU A 22 13.79 -4.82 -9.61
CA LEU A 22 14.74 -5.68 -8.94
C LEU A 22 15.18 -5.07 -7.62
N VAL A 23 14.99 -5.80 -6.53
CA VAL A 23 15.39 -5.38 -5.19
C VAL A 23 16.62 -6.17 -4.76
N GLY A 24 17.64 -5.48 -4.27
CA GLY A 24 18.87 -6.11 -3.81
C GLY A 24 19.90 -5.14 -3.28
N ARG A 25 21.08 -5.65 -2.87
CA ARG A 25 22.18 -4.80 -2.42
C ARG A 25 23.15 -4.36 -3.52
N LYS A 26 23.09 -5.01 -4.69
CA LYS A 26 23.97 -4.69 -5.83
C LYS A 26 23.59 -3.30 -6.39
N GLU A 27 24.54 -2.65 -7.05
CA GLU A 27 24.31 -1.37 -7.72
C GLU A 27 23.36 -1.48 -8.92
N ASP A 28 23.34 -2.62 -9.60
CA ASP A 28 22.44 -2.89 -10.74
C ASP A 28 20.96 -3.13 -10.35
N CYS A 29 20.61 -3.02 -9.06
CA CYS A 29 19.23 -3.20 -8.61
C CYS A 29 18.48 -1.87 -8.65
N ASP A 30 17.27 -1.87 -9.23
CA ASP A 30 16.39 -0.70 -9.28
C ASP A 30 16.11 -0.15 -7.88
N LEU A 31 15.85 -1.05 -6.91
CA LEU A 31 15.70 -0.70 -5.50
C LEU A 31 16.89 -1.26 -4.72
N ARG A 32 17.85 -0.37 -4.48
CA ARG A 32 19.08 -0.71 -3.77
C ARG A 32 18.92 -0.60 -2.25
N LEU A 33 18.95 -1.75 -1.58
CA LEU A 33 19.02 -1.85 -0.13
C LEU A 33 20.46 -2.19 0.28
N ASN A 34 21.26 -1.15 0.56
CA ASN A 34 22.68 -1.30 0.87
C ASN A 34 22.93 -1.85 2.28
N HIS A 35 22.76 -3.17 2.44
CA HIS A 35 22.96 -3.82 3.72
C HIS A 35 23.43 -5.27 3.58
N LYS A 36 24.31 -5.73 4.48
CA LYS A 36 24.88 -7.10 4.44
C LYS A 36 23.85 -8.23 4.53
N SER A 37 22.71 -7.96 5.17
CA SER A 37 21.61 -8.93 5.30
C SER A 37 20.78 -9.06 4.02
N VAL A 38 20.95 -8.18 3.04
CA VAL A 38 20.24 -8.26 1.77
C VAL A 38 21.16 -8.98 0.77
N SER A 39 20.61 -9.94 0.03
CA SER A 39 21.30 -10.64 -1.06
C SER A 39 21.57 -9.69 -2.22
N LYS A 40 22.57 -10.01 -3.06
CA LYS A 40 22.95 -9.17 -4.22
C LYS A 40 21.74 -8.88 -5.11
N MET A 41 21.00 -9.92 -5.45
CA MET A 41 19.65 -9.88 -6.02
C MET A 41 18.77 -10.62 -5.02
N HIS A 42 17.81 -9.94 -4.41
CA HIS A 42 17.04 -10.48 -3.27
C HIS A 42 15.67 -10.95 -3.72
N CYS A 43 14.88 -10.03 -4.26
CA CYS A 43 13.55 -10.30 -4.76
C CYS A 43 13.26 -9.40 -5.96
N LEU A 44 12.22 -9.79 -6.68
CA LEU A 44 11.69 -9.10 -7.83
C LEU A 44 10.26 -8.69 -7.49
N ILE A 45 9.94 -7.43 -7.73
CA ILE A 45 8.58 -6.91 -7.61
C ILE A 45 8.09 -6.67 -9.04
N VAL A 46 6.97 -7.28 -9.38
CA VAL A 46 6.30 -7.13 -10.67
C VAL A 46 5.03 -6.33 -10.42
N LYS A 47 4.94 -5.16 -11.04
CA LYS A 47 3.73 -4.35 -11.07
C LYS A 47 2.93 -4.76 -12.29
N THR A 48 1.68 -5.16 -12.08
CA THR A 48 0.72 -5.52 -13.13
C THR A 48 -0.52 -4.65 -12.99
N ASP A 49 -1.46 -4.75 -13.93
CA ASP A 49 -2.71 -4.01 -13.91
C ASP A 49 -3.54 -4.32 -12.66
N GLY A 50 -3.40 -3.47 -11.63
CA GLY A 50 -4.16 -3.57 -10.40
C GLY A 50 -3.51 -4.40 -9.28
N LEU A 51 -2.32 -4.97 -9.47
CA LEU A 51 -1.68 -5.84 -8.47
C LEU A 51 -0.16 -5.65 -8.43
N LEU A 52 0.41 -5.95 -7.25
CA LEU A 52 1.86 -6.11 -7.07
C LEU A 52 2.15 -7.57 -6.78
N LEU A 53 3.01 -8.19 -7.57
CA LEU A 53 3.50 -9.53 -7.35
C LEU A 53 4.93 -9.45 -6.82
N LEU A 54 5.24 -10.25 -5.82
CA LEU A 54 6.58 -10.39 -5.28
C LEU A 54 7.10 -11.79 -5.56
N ARG A 55 8.36 -11.89 -5.98
CA ARG A 55 9.08 -13.16 -6.14
C ARG A 55 10.46 -13.08 -5.49
N ASP A 56 10.71 -13.94 -4.51
CA ASP A 56 12.03 -14.11 -3.92
C ASP A 56 12.95 -14.86 -4.89
N LEU A 57 14.20 -14.40 -5.02
CA LEU A 57 15.19 -14.95 -5.95
C LEU A 57 16.17 -15.93 -5.27
N GLY A 58 15.77 -16.53 -4.15
CA GLY A 58 16.64 -17.39 -3.35
C GLY A 58 17.47 -16.59 -2.35
N SER A 59 16.86 -15.58 -1.74
CA SER A 59 17.55 -14.71 -0.79
C SER A 59 17.95 -15.47 0.49
N THR A 60 19.07 -15.05 1.09
CA THR A 60 19.65 -15.74 2.26
C THR A 60 18.75 -15.62 3.49
N ASN A 61 18.25 -14.41 3.76
CA ASN A 61 17.39 -14.15 4.91
C ASN A 61 15.89 -14.29 4.62
N GLY A 62 15.53 -14.48 3.34
CA GLY A 62 14.16 -14.59 2.90
C GLY A 62 13.45 -13.25 2.78
N THR A 63 12.37 -13.28 2.01
CA THR A 63 11.32 -12.27 1.99
C THR A 63 10.12 -12.73 2.81
N ARG A 64 9.49 -11.83 3.56
CA ARG A 64 8.29 -12.13 4.35
C ARG A 64 7.16 -11.15 4.06
N VAL A 65 5.93 -11.62 4.05
CA VAL A 65 4.72 -10.80 3.97
C VAL A 65 3.88 -11.11 5.21
N ASN A 66 3.52 -10.07 5.97
CA ASN A 66 2.78 -10.21 7.24
C ASN A 66 3.41 -11.21 8.22
N GLY A 67 4.76 -11.25 8.25
CA GLY A 67 5.55 -12.12 9.12
C GLY A 67 5.83 -13.53 8.56
N GLN A 68 5.08 -13.99 7.56
CA GLN A 68 5.25 -15.30 6.93
C GLN A 68 6.28 -15.24 5.80
N ARG A 69 7.20 -16.20 5.74
CA ARG A 69 8.22 -16.27 4.68
C ARG A 69 7.58 -16.77 3.39
N VAL A 70 7.78 -16.03 2.30
CA VAL A 70 7.18 -16.32 1.00
C VAL A 70 8.26 -16.43 -0.08
N ARG A 71 8.01 -17.30 -1.07
CA ARG A 71 8.78 -17.31 -2.33
C ARG A 71 8.08 -16.56 -3.44
N ARG A 72 6.76 -16.57 -3.44
CA ARG A 72 5.89 -15.79 -4.32
C ARG A 72 4.71 -15.30 -3.49
N ALA A 73 4.29 -14.07 -3.69
CA ALA A 73 3.12 -13.51 -3.02
C ALA A 73 2.51 -12.42 -3.86
N VAL A 74 1.20 -12.26 -3.78
CA VAL A 74 0.53 -11.02 -4.19
C VAL A 74 0.60 -10.07 -2.99
N LEU A 75 1.05 -8.84 -3.21
CA LEU A 75 1.08 -7.80 -2.19
C LEU A 75 -0.23 -7.01 -2.25
N LEU A 76 -0.92 -6.97 -1.12
CA LEU A 76 -2.16 -6.23 -0.95
C LEU A 76 -1.90 -4.85 -0.30
N PRO A 77 -2.84 -3.90 -0.42
CA PRO A 77 -2.72 -2.61 0.23
C PRO A 77 -2.58 -2.80 1.75
N ASN A 78 -1.66 -2.06 2.36
CA ASN A 78 -1.30 -2.11 3.79
C ASN A 78 -0.56 -3.36 4.27
N ASP A 79 -0.14 -4.27 3.39
CA ASP A 79 0.67 -5.42 3.78
C ASP A 79 2.02 -5.00 4.36
N ASN A 80 2.48 -5.73 5.38
CA ASN A 80 3.81 -5.59 5.95
C ASN A 80 4.80 -6.49 5.22
N LEU A 81 5.51 -5.90 4.26
CA LEU A 81 6.59 -6.55 3.53
C LEU A 81 7.90 -6.42 4.31
N SER A 82 8.56 -7.54 4.59
CA SER A 82 9.91 -7.56 5.17
C SER A 82 10.92 -8.16 4.19
N ILE A 83 11.95 -7.39 3.85
CA ILE A 83 13.06 -7.82 2.99
C ILE A 83 14.30 -7.89 3.87
N ALA A 84 14.69 -9.11 4.25
CA ALA A 84 15.64 -9.37 5.33
C ALA A 84 15.28 -8.62 6.63
N ARG A 85 15.96 -7.50 6.91
CA ARG A 85 15.74 -6.67 8.10
C ARG A 85 14.86 -5.45 7.84
N PHE A 86 14.74 -5.04 6.59
CA PHE A 86 13.98 -3.86 6.22
C PHE A 86 12.50 -4.20 6.23
N LYS A 87 11.70 -3.30 6.78
CA LYS A 87 10.24 -3.46 6.82
C LYS A 87 9.61 -2.31 6.07
N PHE A 88 8.65 -2.66 5.23
CA PHE A 88 7.90 -1.76 4.39
C PHE A 88 6.41 -2.04 4.57
N ARG A 89 5.61 -0.99 4.51
CA ARG A 89 4.18 -1.08 4.30
C ARG A 89 3.88 -0.82 2.83
N VAL A 90 3.11 -1.71 2.23
CA VAL A 90 2.70 -1.58 0.82
C VAL A 90 1.56 -0.57 0.73
N PHE A 91 1.69 0.40 -0.18
CA PHE A 91 0.62 1.31 -0.54
C PHE A 91 0.28 1.12 -2.02
N LEU A 92 -1.01 0.92 -2.27
CA LEU A 92 -1.59 0.71 -3.59
C LEU A 92 -2.76 1.68 -3.70
N GLY A 93 -2.73 2.56 -4.69
CA GLY A 93 -3.78 3.55 -4.91
C GLY A 93 -4.00 3.83 -6.40
N PRO A 94 -5.09 4.53 -6.75
CA PRO A 94 -5.25 5.11 -8.08
C PRO A 94 -4.05 6.02 -8.42
N ASP A 95 -3.70 6.12 -9.72
CA ASP A 95 -2.60 7.02 -10.16
C ASP A 95 -2.92 8.49 -9.85
N GLU A 96 -4.20 8.86 -9.93
CA GLU A 96 -4.73 10.08 -9.34
C GLU A 96 -5.02 9.81 -7.87
N GLY A 97 -4.16 10.33 -6.98
CA GLY A 97 -4.65 10.57 -5.62
C GLY A 97 -5.85 11.52 -5.70
N PRO A 98 -6.83 11.46 -4.78
CA PRO A 98 -7.62 12.65 -4.56
C PRO A 98 -6.60 13.77 -4.33
N ASP A 99 -6.74 14.89 -5.02
CA ASP A 99 -6.17 16.14 -4.55
C ASP A 99 -6.53 16.20 -3.07
N LEU A 100 -5.59 15.91 -2.18
CA LEU A 100 -5.71 16.39 -0.82
C LEU A 100 -5.97 17.87 -1.04
N PRO A 101 -7.12 18.43 -0.60
CA PRO A 101 -7.30 19.86 -0.70
C PRO A 101 -6.06 20.44 -0.05
N GLN A 102 -5.21 21.11 -0.86
CA GLN A 102 -4.08 21.88 -0.35
C GLN A 102 -4.64 22.64 0.83
N GLU A 103 -4.03 22.58 2.01
CA GLU A 103 -4.58 23.21 3.21
C GLU A 103 -5.00 24.65 2.88
N HIS A 104 -6.30 24.86 2.64
CA HIS A 104 -6.88 26.19 2.49
C HIS A 104 -7.05 26.70 3.92
N THR A 105 -5.92 26.93 4.60
CA THR A 105 -5.93 27.79 5.79
C THR A 105 -6.18 29.20 5.28
N HIS A 106 -7.43 29.49 4.95
CA HIS A 106 -7.88 30.84 4.64
C HIS A 106 -7.88 31.60 5.97
N ARG A 107 -7.05 32.64 6.06
CA ARG A 107 -7.23 33.63 7.12
C ARG A 107 -8.47 34.45 6.74
N LEU A 108 -9.58 34.13 7.37
CA LEU A 108 -10.79 34.94 7.31
C LEU A 108 -10.62 36.13 8.25
N ASP A 109 -11.02 37.31 7.80
CA ASP A 109 -11.12 38.48 8.66
C ASP A 109 -12.44 38.49 9.44
N ALA A 110 -12.58 39.45 10.36
CA ALA A 110 -13.71 39.50 11.29
C ALA A 110 -15.07 39.71 10.57
N ASP A 111 -15.06 40.30 9.39
CA ASP A 111 -16.27 40.56 8.61
C ASP A 111 -16.68 39.32 7.80
N GLU A 112 -15.72 38.60 7.21
CA GLU A 112 -16.01 37.33 6.50
C GLU A 112 -16.54 36.23 7.44
N VAL A 113 -16.10 36.18 8.70
CA VAL A 113 -16.66 35.23 9.68
C VAL A 113 -18.09 35.60 10.08
N ALA A 114 -18.45 36.88 10.09
CA ALA A 114 -19.80 37.32 10.44
C ALA A 114 -20.83 36.91 9.37
N ASP A 115 -20.48 37.08 8.09
CA ASP A 115 -21.34 36.70 6.96
C ASP A 115 -21.62 35.18 6.90
N LEU A 116 -20.62 34.36 7.23
CA LEU A 116 -20.79 32.90 7.30
C LEU A 116 -21.71 32.48 8.46
N LEU A 117 -21.62 33.15 9.61
CA LEU A 117 -22.47 32.86 10.77
C LEU A 117 -23.93 33.27 10.50
N ASP A 118 -24.16 34.38 9.81
CA ASP A 118 -25.51 34.78 9.41
C ASP A 118 -26.10 33.85 8.33
N ALA A 119 -25.27 33.35 7.40
CA ALA A 119 -25.71 32.34 6.44
C ALA A 119 -26.12 31.02 7.11
N ALA A 120 -25.42 30.59 8.16
CA ALA A 120 -25.71 29.37 8.92
C ALA A 120 -26.97 29.49 9.83
N LYS A 121 -27.46 30.70 10.06
CA LYS A 121 -28.67 30.96 10.87
C LYS A 121 -29.98 30.76 10.08
N ARG A 122 -29.90 30.48 8.77
CA ARG A 122 -31.06 30.05 7.98
C ARG A 122 -31.51 28.67 8.49
N PRO A 123 -32.81 28.44 8.75
CA PRO A 123 -33.27 27.15 9.22
C PRO A 123 -32.95 26.11 8.15
N ALA A 124 -32.11 25.14 8.50
CA ALA A 124 -32.00 23.90 7.74
C ALA A 124 -33.41 23.30 7.65
N ALA A 125 -33.97 23.26 6.45
CA ALA A 125 -35.11 22.40 6.20
C ALA A 125 -34.62 20.97 6.48
N SER A 126 -35.00 20.43 7.63
CA SER A 126 -34.79 19.04 7.99
C SER A 126 -35.60 18.16 7.04
N GLY A 127 -35.00 17.78 5.92
CA GLY A 127 -35.43 16.59 5.20
C GLY A 127 -35.21 15.36 6.09
N PRO A 128 -36.09 14.34 6.02
CA PRO A 128 -35.94 13.15 6.84
C PRO A 128 -34.62 12.47 6.49
N ALA A 129 -33.87 12.06 7.51
CA ALA A 129 -32.66 11.28 7.34
C ALA A 129 -33.04 9.94 6.69
N ASP A 130 -32.75 9.79 5.40
CA ASP A 130 -32.76 8.49 4.76
C ASP A 130 -31.69 7.63 5.43
N HIS A 131 -32.17 6.64 6.19
CA HIS A 131 -31.37 5.54 6.70
C HIS A 131 -30.68 4.84 5.51
N LEU A 132 -29.40 5.15 5.25
CA LEU A 132 -28.58 4.25 4.46
C LEU A 132 -28.44 2.94 5.25
N PRO A 133 -28.90 1.79 4.72
CA PRO A 133 -28.69 0.52 5.38
C PRO A 133 -27.19 0.23 5.41
N ALA A 134 -26.66 -0.11 6.59
CA ALA A 134 -25.31 -0.64 6.71
C ALA A 134 -25.18 -1.85 5.78
N ALA A 135 -24.24 -1.81 4.84
CA ALA A 135 -23.94 -2.95 4.00
C ALA A 135 -23.60 -4.15 4.91
N PRO A 136 -24.17 -5.35 4.69
CA PRO A 136 -23.88 -6.50 5.52
C PRO A 136 -22.38 -6.81 5.45
N PHE A 137 -21.79 -7.02 6.63
CA PHE A 137 -20.41 -7.47 6.77
C PHE A 137 -20.28 -8.85 6.13
N HIS A 138 -19.65 -8.92 4.95
CA HIS A 138 -19.32 -10.19 4.31
C HIS A 138 -17.93 -10.64 4.76
N PRO A 139 -17.80 -11.73 5.53
CA PRO A 139 -16.49 -12.30 5.82
C PRO A 139 -15.85 -12.77 4.51
N ASN A 140 -14.57 -12.45 4.32
CA ASN A 140 -13.80 -12.84 3.14
C ASN A 140 -13.60 -14.37 3.17
N LEU A 141 -14.19 -15.09 2.20
CA LEU A 141 -14.29 -16.56 2.14
C LEU A 141 -13.10 -17.22 1.41
N LEU A 142 -11.93 -16.57 1.34
CA LEU A 142 -10.74 -17.23 0.82
C LEU A 142 -10.37 -18.41 1.76
N PRO A 143 -10.17 -19.62 1.24
CA PRO A 143 -9.77 -20.76 2.08
C PRO A 143 -8.36 -20.54 2.63
N ASP A 144 -8.19 -20.73 3.94
CA ASP A 144 -6.90 -20.67 4.65
C ASP A 144 -5.89 -21.75 4.19
N VAL A 145 -6.33 -22.69 3.35
CA VAL A 145 -5.54 -23.83 2.88
C VAL A 145 -5.60 -23.90 1.36
N TYR A 146 -4.46 -23.64 0.72
CA TYR A 146 -4.25 -23.97 -0.68
C TYR A 146 -3.88 -25.46 -0.77
N PRO A 147 -4.50 -26.26 -1.65
CA PRO A 147 -4.07 -27.63 -1.86
C PRO A 147 -2.63 -27.64 -2.37
N GLU A 148 -1.75 -28.31 -1.62
CA GLU A 148 -0.39 -28.62 -2.05
C GLU A 148 -0.47 -29.42 -3.36
N GLU A 149 0.10 -28.91 -4.45
CA GLU A 149 0.21 -29.67 -5.68
C GLU A 149 1.00 -30.96 -5.40
N SER A 150 0.28 -32.09 -5.40
CA SER A 150 0.83 -33.41 -5.28
C SER A 150 1.91 -33.60 -6.34
N GLY A 151 3.15 -33.80 -5.90
CA GLY A 151 4.27 -34.13 -6.76
C GLY A 151 3.94 -35.31 -7.66
N SER A 152 3.92 -35.04 -8.97
CA SER A 152 4.02 -36.10 -9.96
C SER A 152 5.45 -36.63 -9.90
N LYS A 153 5.62 -37.73 -9.17
CA LYS A 153 6.76 -38.63 -9.37
C LYS A 153 6.59 -39.29 -10.73
N VAL A 154 7.57 -39.09 -11.60
CA VAL A 154 7.96 -40.04 -12.65
C VAL A 154 9.35 -40.53 -12.29
#